data_AF-A0A1I4XBL2-F1
#
_entry.id   AF-A0A1I4XBL2-F1
#
_cell.length_a   1.000
_cell.length_b   1.000
_cell.length_c   1.000
_cell.angle_alpha   90.00
_cell.angle_beta   90.00
_cell.angle_gamma   90.00
#
_symmetry.space_group_name_H-M   'P 1'
#
loop_
_entity.id
_entity.type
_entity.pdbx_description
1 polymer ?
#
loop_
_entity_poly.entity_id
_entity_poly.type
_entity_poly.pdbx_seq_one_letter_code
_entity_poly.pdbx_strand_id
1 'polypeptide(L)'
;MKKNKIFTFKNVLPYHSIWTVFVIIPCMFLYGSLYYFLFKGGFKLSLVSIFTLFYFGTCYLILKAISVQVKICFNDQYLFIKKGNRKQKKYPKADIKGFYSYNYETKSPILKNSKVYFRFCLKNNQDIFINDVEYRSLYEAEKGENLKRFLKEAQKELNFVRIRKRNFQSSYWYSNQENDS
;
A
#
# COMPACT_ATOMS: atom_id res chain seq x y z
N MET A 1 2.87 3.48 32.10
CA MET A 1 2.22 3.60 30.77
C MET A 1 3.29 3.67 29.69
N LYS A 2 3.37 2.70 28.78
CA LYS A 2 4.21 2.84 27.57
C LYS A 2 3.70 4.03 26.75
N LYS A 3 4.58 4.94 26.33
CA LYS A 3 4.25 5.90 25.27
C LYS A 3 3.96 5.10 23.99
N ASN A 4 2.71 5.08 23.54
CA ASN A 4 2.34 4.43 22.30
C ASN A 4 3.07 5.12 21.14
N LYS A 5 4.01 4.42 20.49
CA LYS A 5 4.69 4.93 19.30
C LYS A 5 3.68 5.07 18.17
N ILE A 6 3.57 6.27 17.62
CA ILE A 6 2.67 6.56 16.49
C ILE A 6 3.49 6.54 15.21
N PHE A 7 3.16 5.62 14.32
CA PHE A 7 3.71 5.54 12.98
C PHE A 7 2.78 6.24 12.01
N THR A 8 3.36 7.06 11.14
CA THR A 8 2.60 7.86 10.18
C THR A 8 3.06 7.54 8.77
N PHE A 9 2.11 7.15 7.93
CA PHE A 9 2.32 6.90 6.50
C PHE A 9 1.51 7.92 5.71
N LYS A 10 2.17 8.72 4.87
CA LYS A 10 1.53 9.70 3.99
C LYS A 10 1.34 9.09 2.61
N ASN A 11 0.38 9.62 1.85
CA ASN A 11 0.13 9.22 0.45
C ASN A 11 -0.12 7.72 0.29
N VAL A 12 -0.96 7.14 1.16
CA VAL A 12 -1.30 5.72 1.10
C VAL A 12 -2.76 5.50 0.73
N LEU A 13 -3.01 4.41 0.02
CA LEU A 13 -4.32 3.88 -0.34
C LEU A 13 -4.73 2.82 0.69
N PRO A 14 -5.77 3.09 1.50
CA PRO A 14 -6.17 2.20 2.58
C PRO A 14 -7.16 1.10 2.12
N TYR A 15 -6.97 0.60 0.90
CA TYR A 15 -7.79 -0.37 0.18
C TYR A 15 -6.93 -1.26 -0.71
N HIS A 16 -7.47 -2.41 -1.15
CA HIS A 16 -6.74 -3.36 -1.99
C HIS A 16 -6.35 -2.72 -3.34
N SER A 17 -5.14 -2.97 -3.84
CA SER A 17 -4.63 -2.33 -5.07
C SER A 17 -5.52 -2.56 -6.29
N ILE A 18 -6.28 -3.65 -6.36
CA ILE A 18 -7.25 -3.91 -7.43
C ILE A 18 -8.31 -2.81 -7.58
N TRP A 19 -8.61 -2.06 -6.52
CA TRP A 19 -9.58 -0.96 -6.60
C TRP A 19 -9.07 0.22 -7.43
N THR A 20 -7.76 0.31 -7.71
CA THR A 20 -7.26 1.34 -8.65
C THR A 20 -7.78 1.14 -10.06
N VAL A 21 -8.25 -0.07 -10.41
CA VAL A 21 -8.88 -0.37 -11.70
C VAL A 21 -10.11 0.51 -11.95
N PHE A 22 -10.85 0.90 -10.90
CA PHE A 22 -11.98 1.84 -10.99
C PHE A 22 -11.57 3.29 -11.32
N VAL A 23 -10.28 3.62 -11.25
CA VAL A 23 -9.74 4.89 -11.74
C VAL A 23 -9.18 4.70 -13.15
N ILE A 24 -8.38 3.64 -13.33
CA ILE A 24 -7.66 3.31 -14.56
C ILE A 24 -8.62 3.12 -15.73
N ILE A 25 -9.63 2.24 -15.59
CA ILE A 25 -10.55 1.90 -16.70
C ILE A 25 -11.35 3.11 -17.17
N PRO A 26 -12.04 3.89 -16.30
CA PRO A 26 -12.77 5.06 -16.75
C PRO A 26 -11.89 6.13 -17.40
N CYS A 27 -10.68 6.37 -16.86
CA CYS A 27 -9.74 7.29 -17.48
C CYS A 27 -9.33 6.80 -18.88
N MET A 28 -9.09 5.50 -19.05
CA MET A 28 -8.75 4.93 -20.35
C MET A 28 -9.87 5.15 -21.37
N PHE A 29 -11.13 4.88 -21.00
CA PHE A 29 -12.28 5.15 -21.87
C PHE A 29 -12.44 6.63 -22.21
N LEU A 30 -12.22 7.53 -21.23
CA LEU A 30 -12.31 8.97 -21.43
C LEU A 30 -11.29 9.45 -22.48
N TYR A 31 -10.01 9.13 -22.28
CA TYR A 31 -8.95 9.56 -23.20
C TYR A 31 -9.03 8.86 -24.55
N GLY A 32 -9.42 7.58 -24.58
CA GLY A 32 -9.65 6.85 -25.83
C GLY A 32 -10.79 7.45 -26.66
N SER A 33 -11.93 7.74 -26.02
CA SER A 33 -13.08 8.36 -26.68
C SER A 33 -12.78 9.77 -27.15
N LEU A 34 -12.09 10.57 -26.32
CA LEU A 34 -11.66 11.92 -26.67
C LEU A 34 -10.72 11.93 -27.87
N TYR A 35 -9.76 10.99 -27.92
CA TYR A 35 -8.87 10.82 -29.07
C TYR A 35 -9.66 10.49 -30.34
N TYR A 36 -10.55 9.50 -30.26
CA TYR A 36 -11.38 9.08 -31.39
C TYR A 36 -12.26 10.23 -31.91
N PHE A 37 -12.88 11.00 -31.01
CA PHE A 37 -13.72 12.14 -31.36
C PHE A 37 -12.93 13.25 -32.07
N LEU A 38 -11.75 13.61 -31.57
CA LEU A 38 -10.94 14.71 -32.11
C LEU A 38 -10.28 14.35 -33.45
N PHE A 39 -9.85 13.10 -33.63
CA PHE A 39 -9.08 12.68 -34.80
C PHE A 39 -9.84 11.75 -35.76
N LYS A 40 -11.13 11.47 -35.48
CA LYS A 40 -12.04 10.65 -36.30
C LYS A 40 -11.43 9.31 -36.74
N GLY A 41 -10.64 8.67 -35.87
CA GLY A 41 -9.96 7.40 -36.17
C GLY A 41 -8.64 7.50 -36.93
N GLY A 42 -8.15 8.71 -37.24
CA GLY A 42 -6.83 8.91 -37.83
C GLY A 42 -5.71 8.59 -36.84
N PHE A 43 -5.06 7.44 -36.99
CA PHE A 43 -3.96 7.03 -36.12
C PHE A 43 -2.69 7.84 -36.40
N LYS A 44 -2.22 8.58 -35.38
CA LYS A 44 -0.90 9.22 -35.37
C LYS A 44 -0.21 8.89 -34.06
N LEU A 45 0.93 8.18 -34.14
CA LEU A 45 1.68 7.72 -32.97
C LEU A 45 2.01 8.85 -32.00
N SER A 46 2.47 9.99 -32.51
CA SER A 46 2.79 11.16 -31.68
C SER A 46 1.61 11.65 -30.83
N LEU A 47 0.41 11.68 -31.40
CA LEU A 47 -0.81 12.08 -30.69
C LEU A 47 -1.25 11.01 -29.68
N VAL A 48 -1.15 9.73 -30.03
CA VAL A 48 -1.44 8.62 -29.10
C VAL A 48 -0.52 8.68 -27.90
N SER A 49 0.78 8.95 -28.09
CA SER A 49 1.75 9.09 -27.00
C SER A 49 1.39 10.24 -26.06
N ILE A 50 0.98 11.40 -26.60
CA ILE A 50 0.54 12.56 -25.81
C ILE A 50 -0.71 12.23 -24.99
N PHE A 51 -1.72 11.61 -25.60
CA PHE A 51 -2.94 11.20 -24.89
C PHE A 51 -2.66 10.15 -23.81
N THR A 52 -1.75 9.22 -24.09
CA THR A 52 -1.29 8.23 -23.11
C THR A 52 -0.61 8.90 -21.91
N LEU A 53 0.20 9.94 -22.15
CA LEU A 53 0.82 10.72 -21.08
C LEU A 53 -0.23 11.43 -20.22
N PHE A 54 -1.22 12.08 -20.84
CA PHE A 54 -2.32 12.71 -20.11
C PHE A 54 -3.14 11.70 -19.32
N TYR A 55 -3.42 10.54 -19.90
CA TYR A 55 -4.10 9.43 -19.24
C TYR A 55 -3.36 8.98 -17.96
N PHE A 56 -2.06 8.70 -18.05
CA PHE A 56 -1.27 8.32 -16.87
C PHE A 56 -1.17 9.45 -15.85
N GLY A 57 -0.99 10.69 -16.31
CA GLY A 57 -0.97 11.87 -15.46
C GLY A 57 -2.26 12.03 -14.65
N THR A 58 -3.40 11.92 -15.31
CA THR A 58 -4.72 12.02 -14.67
C THR A 58 -4.98 10.87 -13.70
N CYS A 59 -4.65 9.63 -14.08
CA CYS A 59 -4.73 8.49 -13.16
C CYS A 59 -3.91 8.75 -11.89
N TYR A 60 -2.67 9.21 -12.04
CA TYR A 60 -1.80 9.53 -10.92
C TYR A 60 -2.39 10.65 -10.04
N LEU A 61 -2.88 11.74 -10.63
CA LEU A 61 -3.48 12.86 -9.90
C LEU A 61 -4.72 12.42 -9.10
N ILE A 62 -5.60 11.63 -9.71
CA ILE A 62 -6.79 11.09 -9.01
C ILE A 62 -6.38 10.18 -7.87
N LEU A 63 -5.48 9.22 -8.10
CA LEU A 63 -4.98 8.32 -7.07
C LEU A 63 -4.28 9.07 -5.93
N LYS A 64 -3.57 10.16 -6.25
CA LYS A 64 -2.96 11.04 -5.26
C LYS A 64 -4.00 11.82 -4.46
N ALA A 65 -5.06 12.33 -5.11
CA ALA A 65 -6.12 13.08 -4.46
C ALA A 65 -6.95 12.24 -3.48
N ILE A 66 -7.19 10.97 -3.80
CA ILE A 66 -7.91 10.05 -2.90
C ILE A 66 -7.01 9.38 -1.86
N SER A 67 -5.69 9.61 -1.95
CA SER A 67 -4.75 9.10 -0.97
C SER A 67 -4.90 9.79 0.37
N VAL A 68 -4.59 9.08 1.45
CA VAL A 68 -4.75 9.61 2.80
C VAL A 68 -3.49 9.38 3.62
N GLN A 69 -3.39 10.14 4.71
CA GLN A 69 -2.45 9.85 5.78
C GLN A 69 -3.02 8.73 6.66
N VAL A 70 -2.26 7.67 6.91
CA VAL A 70 -2.61 6.63 7.87
C VAL A 70 -1.71 6.74 9.10
N LYS A 71 -2.33 6.85 10.28
CA LYS A 71 -1.63 6.79 11.57
C LYS A 71 -1.93 5.45 12.23
N ILE A 72 -0.87 4.79 12.68
CA ILE A 72 -0.93 3.47 13.32
C ILE A 72 -0.27 3.55 14.68
N CYS A 73 -0.90 2.99 15.71
CA CYS A 73 -0.27 2.78 17.00
C CYS A 73 -0.75 1.47 17.62
N PHE A 74 0.08 0.94 18.52
CA PHE A 74 -0.23 -0.24 19.33
C PHE A 74 -0.37 0.19 20.78
N ASN A 75 -1.24 -0.49 21.52
CA ASN A 75 -1.18 -0.59 22.97
C ASN A 75 -1.10 -2.07 23.36
N ASP A 76 -1.27 -2.40 24.64
CA ASP A 76 -1.12 -3.77 25.12
C ASP A 76 -2.04 -4.77 24.40
N GLN A 77 -3.29 -4.40 24.09
CA GLN A 77 -4.32 -5.31 23.57
C GLN A 77 -4.76 -5.03 22.12
N TYR A 78 -4.52 -3.83 21.59
CA TYR A 78 -5.13 -3.34 20.35
C TYR A 78 -4.11 -2.72 19.40
N LEU A 79 -4.41 -2.88 18.11
CA LEU A 79 -3.90 -2.10 17.00
C LEU A 79 -4.91 -1.00 16.67
N PHE A 80 -4.47 0.26 16.67
CA PHE A 80 -5.30 1.39 16.27
C PHE A 80 -4.86 1.94 14.93
N ILE A 81 -5.83 2.23 14.07
CA ILE A 81 -5.59 2.77 12.74
C ILE A 81 -6.52 3.95 12.49
N LYS A 82 -5.96 5.13 12.19
CA LYS A 82 -6.68 6.32 11.76
C LYS A 82 -6.36 6.60 10.29
N LYS A 83 -7.38 6.59 9.44
CA LYS A 83 -7.29 6.82 7.99
C LYS A 83 -7.76 8.24 7.67
N GLY A 84 -6.85 9.17 7.43
CA GLY A 84 -7.14 10.59 7.23
C GLY A 84 -7.92 11.19 8.39
N ASN A 85 -8.99 11.91 8.07
CA ASN A 85 -9.89 12.53 9.06
C ASN A 85 -10.97 11.58 9.59
N ARG A 86 -10.98 10.30 9.19
CA ARG A 86 -11.96 9.33 9.68
C ARG A 86 -11.71 9.01 11.16
N LYS A 87 -12.77 8.54 11.84
CA LYS A 87 -12.67 8.02 13.22
C LYS A 87 -11.63 6.90 13.28
N GLN A 88 -10.86 6.89 14.36
CA GLN A 88 -9.86 5.85 14.62
C GLN A 88 -10.60 4.52 14.81
N LYS A 89 -10.14 3.48 14.11
CA LYS A 89 -10.62 2.10 14.31
C LYS A 89 -9.63 1.38 15.21
N LYS A 90 -10.15 0.57 16.13
CA LYS A 90 -9.37 -0.34 16.98
C LYS A 90 -9.60 -1.78 16.55
N TYR A 91 -8.55 -2.57 16.55
CA TYR A 91 -8.57 -3.99 16.21
C TYR A 91 -7.88 -4.75 17.34
N PRO A 92 -8.55 -5.74 17.97
CA PRO A 92 -7.89 -6.59 18.96
C PRO A 92 -6.70 -7.30 18.31
N LYS A 93 -5.53 -7.30 18.97
CA LYS A 93 -4.35 -8.01 18.46
C LYS A 93 -4.61 -9.50 18.30
N ALA A 94 -5.42 -10.08 19.20
CA ALA A 94 -5.83 -11.48 19.16
C ALA A 94 -6.63 -11.84 17.89
N ASP A 95 -7.22 -10.86 17.21
CA ASP A 95 -7.99 -11.07 15.97
C ASP A 95 -7.12 -10.97 14.72
N ILE A 96 -5.85 -10.55 14.85
CA ILE A 96 -4.91 -10.45 13.74
C ILE A 96 -4.28 -11.83 13.54
N LYS A 97 -4.53 -12.44 12.38
CA LYS A 97 -3.97 -13.74 11.97
C LYS A 97 -2.50 -13.63 11.56
N GLY A 98 -2.18 -12.51 10.93
CA GLY A 98 -0.84 -12.20 10.43
C GLY A 98 -0.89 -11.00 9.50
N PHE A 99 0.24 -10.67 8.89
CA PHE A 99 0.27 -9.62 7.87
C PHE A 99 1.26 -9.91 6.77
N TYR A 100 0.97 -9.38 5.58
CA TYR A 100 1.93 -9.30 4.49
C TYR A 100 2.63 -7.95 4.50
N SER A 101 3.95 -7.96 4.29
CA SER A 101 4.74 -6.76 4.08
C SER A 101 6.01 -7.04 3.28
N TYR A 102 6.65 -6.01 2.73
CA TYR A 102 7.99 -6.16 2.16
C TYR A 102 9.03 -6.41 3.25
N ASN A 103 10.17 -6.98 2.87
CA ASN A 103 11.33 -7.05 3.76
C ASN A 103 12.13 -5.75 3.67
N TYR A 104 11.80 -4.78 4.52
CA TYR A 104 12.52 -3.50 4.61
C TYR A 104 13.93 -3.60 5.23
N GLU A 105 14.32 -4.77 5.73
CA GLU A 105 15.66 -5.02 6.28
C GLU A 105 16.64 -5.63 5.27
N THR A 106 16.20 -5.86 4.04
CA THR A 106 17.04 -6.46 3.01
C THR A 106 18.27 -5.60 2.71
N LYS A 107 19.44 -6.24 2.63
CA LYS A 107 20.69 -5.62 2.14
C LYS A 107 20.80 -5.69 0.61
N SER A 108 19.97 -6.51 -0.05
CA SER A 108 19.99 -6.64 -1.51
C SER A 108 19.51 -5.35 -2.17
N PRO A 109 20.32 -4.71 -3.02
CA PRO A 109 19.94 -3.49 -3.72
C PRO A 109 18.67 -3.66 -4.58
N ILE A 110 18.49 -4.84 -5.18
CA ILE A 110 17.37 -5.18 -6.07
C ILE A 110 16.03 -5.23 -5.30
N LEU A 111 16.06 -5.64 -4.03
CA LEU A 111 14.87 -5.77 -3.19
C LEU A 111 14.63 -4.55 -2.30
N LYS A 112 15.62 -3.66 -2.20
CA LYS A 112 15.57 -2.46 -1.37
C LYS A 112 14.49 -1.52 -1.89
N ASN A 113 13.47 -1.27 -1.08
CA ASN A 113 12.36 -0.41 -1.44
C ASN A 113 11.88 0.40 -0.23
N SER A 114 11.34 1.58 -0.51
CA SER A 114 10.69 2.47 0.47
C SER A 114 9.18 2.56 0.22
N LYS A 115 8.60 1.58 -0.49
CA LYS A 115 7.17 1.53 -0.79
C LYS A 115 6.39 0.98 0.39
N VAL A 116 5.34 1.69 0.81
CA VAL A 116 4.46 1.20 1.87
C VAL A 116 3.64 0.01 1.36
N TYR A 117 3.74 -1.14 2.03
CA TYR A 117 2.86 -2.28 1.80
C TYR A 117 2.63 -3.02 3.10
N PHE A 118 1.42 -2.92 3.63
CA PHE A 118 0.93 -3.74 4.74
C PHE A 118 -0.48 -4.22 4.43
N ARG A 119 -0.67 -5.53 4.54
CA ARG A 119 -1.98 -6.19 4.54
C ARG A 119 -2.11 -6.98 5.82
N PHE A 120 -2.83 -6.45 6.81
CA PHE A 120 -3.16 -7.20 8.02
C PHE A 120 -4.38 -8.08 7.73
N CYS A 121 -4.21 -9.39 7.89
CA CYS A 121 -5.29 -10.36 7.75
C CYS A 121 -5.91 -10.62 9.11
N LEU A 122 -7.22 -10.40 9.23
CA LEU A 122 -7.98 -10.69 10.44
C LEU A 122 -8.59 -12.08 10.37
N LYS A 123 -8.87 -12.67 11.54
CA LYS A 123 -9.49 -14.01 11.66
C LYS A 123 -10.89 -14.10 11.04
N ASN A 124 -11.60 -12.97 10.93
CA ASN A 124 -12.92 -12.89 10.30
C ASN A 124 -12.86 -12.73 8.77
N ASN A 125 -11.73 -13.08 8.13
CA ASN A 125 -11.48 -12.94 6.70
C ASN A 125 -11.54 -11.50 6.16
N GLN A 126 -11.53 -10.49 7.03
CA GLN A 126 -11.36 -9.10 6.62
C GLN A 126 -9.88 -8.73 6.58
N ASP A 127 -9.53 -7.87 5.63
CA ASP A 127 -8.17 -7.38 5.48
C ASP A 127 -8.09 -5.87 5.67
N ILE A 128 -6.99 -5.43 6.28
CA ILE A 128 -6.63 -4.03 6.39
C ILE A 128 -5.46 -3.75 5.47
N PHE A 129 -5.74 -3.01 4.40
CA PHE A 129 -4.73 -2.60 3.42
C PHE A 129 -4.16 -1.22 3.73
N ILE A 130 -2.85 -1.10 3.52
CA ILE A 130 -2.09 0.15 3.55
C ILE A 130 -1.04 0.05 2.44
N ASN A 131 -1.36 0.63 1.29
CA ASN A 131 -0.56 0.55 0.09
C ASN A 131 -0.03 1.92 -0.30
N ASP A 132 1.20 2.01 -0.79
CA ASP A 132 1.72 3.24 -1.38
C ASP A 132 0.94 3.62 -2.63
N VAL A 133 0.68 4.92 -2.81
CA VAL A 133 0.20 5.46 -4.09
C VAL A 133 1.36 5.58 -5.07
N GLU A 134 2.56 5.85 -4.55
CA GLU A 134 3.66 6.31 -5.36
C GLU A 134 4.32 5.15 -6.10
N TYR A 135 4.36 5.28 -7.42
CA TYR A 135 5.02 4.30 -8.27
C TYR A 135 6.54 4.44 -8.28
N ARG A 136 7.09 5.60 -7.85
CA ARG A 136 8.53 5.89 -7.87
C ARG A 136 9.34 4.78 -7.21
N SER A 137 10.39 4.36 -7.90
CA SER A 137 11.34 3.31 -7.48
C SER A 137 12.53 3.88 -6.70
N LEU A 138 12.66 5.20 -6.61
CA LEU A 138 13.77 5.82 -5.87
C LEU A 138 13.59 5.56 -4.39
N TYR A 139 14.59 4.90 -3.80
CA TYR A 139 14.63 4.60 -2.39
C TYR A 139 14.77 5.88 -1.57
N GLU A 140 13.79 6.14 -0.71
CA GLU A 140 13.81 7.24 0.24
C GLU A 140 14.32 6.74 1.60
N ALA A 141 15.48 7.23 2.04
CA ALA A 141 16.15 6.72 3.24
C ALA A 141 15.32 6.87 4.52
N GLU A 142 14.74 8.05 4.75
CA GLU A 142 13.93 8.31 5.95
C GLU A 142 12.66 7.45 5.99
N LYS A 143 11.96 7.38 4.85
CA LYS A 143 10.76 6.55 4.68
C LYS A 143 11.08 5.07 4.88
N GLY A 144 12.18 4.59 4.30
CA GLY A 144 12.67 3.22 4.46
C GLY A 144 13.00 2.86 5.92
N GLU A 145 13.70 3.74 6.63
CA GLU A 145 13.99 3.54 8.06
C GLU A 145 12.74 3.56 8.93
N ASN A 146 11.77 4.44 8.64
CA ASN A 146 10.48 4.44 9.33
C ASN A 146 9.69 3.14 9.08
N LEU A 147 9.69 2.63 7.85
CA LEU A 147 9.06 1.35 7.50
C LEU A 147 9.72 0.17 8.20
N LYS A 148 11.05 0.16 8.27
CA LYS A 148 11.83 -0.83 9.02
C LYS A 148 11.52 -0.80 10.51
N ARG A 149 11.47 0.39 11.13
CA ARG A 149 11.10 0.56 12.55
C ARG A 149 9.68 0.07 12.80
N PHE A 150 8.73 0.42 11.94
CA PHE A 150 7.36 -0.05 12.06
C PHE A 150 7.24 -1.56 11.91
N LEU A 151 7.93 -2.17 10.94
CA LEU A 151 7.94 -3.62 10.74
C LEU A 151 8.42 -4.34 12.02
N LYS A 152 9.53 -3.90 12.60
CA LYS A 152 10.05 -4.46 13.87
C LYS A 152 9.08 -4.30 15.03
N GLU A 153 8.46 -3.13 15.14
CA GLU A 153 7.49 -2.87 16.20
C GLU A 153 6.24 -3.75 16.02
N ALA A 154 5.74 -3.91 14.79
CA ALA A 154 4.60 -4.76 14.49
C ALA A 154 4.91 -6.24 14.79
N GLN A 155 6.11 -6.73 14.43
CA GLN A 155 6.56 -8.07 14.79
C GLN A 155 6.60 -8.27 16.30
N LYS A 156 7.15 -7.30 17.04
CA LYS A 156 7.23 -7.37 18.51
C LYS A 156 5.87 -7.30 19.18
N GLU A 157 5.03 -6.34 18.80
CA GLU A 157 3.74 -6.08 19.44
C GLU A 157 2.69 -7.15 19.12
N LEU A 158 2.85 -7.89 18.02
CA LEU A 158 2.00 -9.01 17.62
C LEU A 158 2.63 -10.38 17.89
N ASN A 159 3.89 -10.43 18.35
CA ASN A 159 4.68 -11.64 18.50
C ASN A 159 4.74 -12.48 17.20
N PHE A 160 4.98 -11.82 16.07
CA PHE A 160 5.03 -12.44 14.75
C PHE A 160 6.45 -12.48 14.19
N VAL A 161 6.78 -13.58 13.53
CA VAL A 161 8.04 -13.78 12.82
C VAL A 161 7.79 -13.91 11.32
N ARG A 162 8.84 -13.66 10.54
CA ARG A 162 8.79 -13.83 9.08
C ARG A 162 8.83 -15.32 8.76
N ILE A 163 7.75 -15.86 8.19
CA ILE A 163 7.63 -17.30 7.92
C ILE A 163 8.01 -17.61 6.46
N ARG A 164 7.28 -17.03 5.50
CA ARG A 164 7.41 -17.40 4.09
C ARG A 164 7.42 -16.18 3.17
N LYS A 165 8.14 -16.32 2.05
CA LYS A 165 8.04 -15.40 0.91
C LYS A 165 6.83 -15.79 0.07
N ARG A 166 6.06 -14.83 -0.39
CA ARG A 166 5.05 -15.09 -1.42
C ARG A 166 5.75 -15.22 -2.78
N ASN A 167 5.52 -16.30 -3.52
CA ASN A 167 6.12 -16.46 -4.84
C ASN A 167 5.77 -15.27 -5.76
N PHE A 168 6.75 -14.85 -6.57
CA PHE A 168 6.69 -13.72 -7.52
C PHE A 168 6.59 -12.29 -6.95
N GLN A 169 6.57 -12.10 -5.63
CA GLN A 169 6.59 -10.76 -5.01
C GLN A 169 7.66 -10.67 -3.91
N SER A 170 8.30 -9.50 -3.73
CA SER A 170 9.23 -9.23 -2.62
C SER A 170 8.53 -9.11 -1.25
N SER A 171 7.27 -9.56 -1.16
CA SER A 171 6.44 -9.56 0.03
C SER A 171 6.56 -10.88 0.80
N TYR A 172 6.52 -10.77 2.12
CA TYR A 172 6.63 -11.87 3.06
C TYR A 172 5.42 -11.92 3.98
N TRP A 173 5.08 -13.12 4.43
CA TRP A 173 4.07 -13.38 5.45
C TRP A 173 4.71 -13.35 6.85
N TYR A 174 4.10 -12.61 7.76
CA TYR A 174 4.48 -12.51 9.15
C TYR A 174 3.33 -13.00 10.03
N SER A 175 3.56 -14.04 10.83
CA SER A 175 2.58 -14.62 11.75
C SER A 175 3.31 -15.37 12.89
N ASN A 176 2.55 -15.88 13.85
CA ASN A 176 3.02 -16.76 14.93
C ASN A 176 2.83 -18.25 14.60
N GLN A 177 2.15 -18.59 13.49
CA GLN A 177 1.87 -19.96 13.08
C GLN A 177 2.41 -20.23 11.67
N GLU A 178 3.19 -21.31 11.52
CA GLU A 178 3.81 -21.71 10.24
C GLU A 178 2.78 -22.24 9.22
N ASN A 179 1.62 -22.71 9.69
CA ASN A 179 0.63 -23.40 8.87
C ASN A 179 -0.67 -22.61 8.72
N ASP A 180 -0.80 -21.94 7.58
CA ASP A 180 -2.09 -21.71 6.95
C ASP A 180 -1.84 -21.67 5.44
N SER A 181 -1.83 -22.88 4.89
CA SER A 181 -1.81 -23.22 3.47
C SER A 181 -3.14 -22.82 2.84
#